data_AF-A0A353VG87-F1
#
_entry.id   AF-A0A353VG87-F1
#
_cell.length_a   1.000
_cell.length_b   1.000
_cell.length_c   1.000
_cell.angle_alpha   90.00
_cell.angle_beta   90.00
_cell.angle_gamma   90.00
#
_symmetry.space_group_name_H-M   'P 1'
#
loop_
_entity.id
_entity.type
_entity.pdbx_description
1 polymer ?
#
loop_
_entity_poly.entity_id
_entity_poly.type
_entity_poly.pdbx_seq_one_letter_code
_entity_poly.pdbx_strand_id
1 'polypeptide(L)'
;MLVNPRSIIIGVFLFILLPAATLGQSNRQYRTARNYVRLLHEGTLLVKLHQRTITTQRLRDRKMYKKAEELEATQALENRDIYEAFTTIYTFSDVLFYYADDQHKVDQREFTGIFLDNNFKRDSSIVLKDTINFFIADIGEIFFPAFGEHMEGFLVTYRNEYPPGKPFPSVIRKRSGFAIIERTPFDIVKAFEKKLKSLGY
;
A
#
# COMPACT_ATOMS: atom_id res chain seq x y z
N MET A 1 5.90 -76.36 35.40
CA MET A 1 5.40 -76.61 34.02
C MET A 1 4.46 -75.47 33.67
N LEU A 2 4.97 -74.38 33.07
CA LEU A 2 4.86 -74.09 31.62
C LEU A 2 3.40 -74.08 31.14
N VAL A 3 2.80 -72.90 30.97
CA VAL A 3 2.43 -72.29 29.67
C VAL A 3 2.16 -70.78 29.91
N ASN A 4 2.91 -69.92 29.24
CA ASN A 4 2.72 -68.46 29.21
C ASN A 4 1.90 -68.12 27.95
N PRO A 5 0.70 -67.52 28.03
CA PRO A 5 -0.06 -67.18 26.85
C PRO A 5 0.40 -65.82 26.29
N ARG A 6 0.83 -65.89 25.04
CA ARG A 6 0.95 -64.77 24.10
C ARG A 6 -0.38 -64.03 24.01
N SER A 7 -0.39 -62.73 24.29
CA SER A 7 -1.38 -61.80 23.75
C SER A 7 -0.70 -60.46 23.46
N ILE A 8 -0.35 -60.30 22.18
CA ILE A 8 0.08 -59.05 21.56
C ILE A 8 -1.12 -58.10 21.66
N ILE A 9 -1.07 -57.12 22.56
CA ILE A 9 -2.05 -56.02 22.55
C ILE A 9 -1.62 -55.06 21.45
N ILE A 10 -2.36 -55.14 20.36
CA ILE A 10 -2.29 -54.30 19.17
C ILE A 10 -2.41 -52.84 19.61
N GLY A 11 -1.37 -52.07 19.31
CA GLY A 11 -1.39 -50.62 19.40
C GLY A 11 -2.44 -50.06 18.44
N VAL A 12 -3.41 -49.35 18.99
CA VAL A 12 -4.25 -48.42 18.23
C VAL A 12 -4.05 -47.05 18.87
N PHE A 13 -3.06 -46.32 18.38
CA PHE A 13 -2.93 -44.89 18.62
C PHE A 13 -4.05 -44.21 17.83
N LEU A 14 -5.20 -43.99 18.48
CA LEU A 14 -6.32 -43.26 17.91
C LEU A 14 -5.98 -41.76 17.90
N PHE A 15 -5.25 -41.32 16.88
CA PHE A 15 -4.99 -39.91 16.60
C PHE A 15 -6.24 -39.28 15.96
N ILE A 16 -7.28 -39.03 16.76
CA ILE A 16 -8.44 -38.25 16.33
C ILE A 16 -8.59 -37.08 17.28
N LEU A 17 -7.91 -35.98 16.99
CA LEU A 17 -8.31 -34.62 17.36
C LEU A 17 -7.71 -33.67 16.32
N LEU A 18 -8.34 -33.64 15.13
CA LEU A 18 -8.08 -32.60 14.12
C LEU A 18 -8.59 -31.24 14.64
N PRO A 19 -7.91 -30.14 14.26
CA PRO A 19 -7.86 -28.90 15.00
C PRO A 19 -9.10 -28.03 14.80
N ALA A 20 -9.83 -27.71 15.87
CA ALA A 20 -10.92 -26.74 15.87
C ALA A 20 -10.44 -25.27 15.84
N ALA A 21 -9.39 -24.94 15.08
CA ALA A 21 -8.76 -23.62 15.11
C ALA A 21 -8.91 -22.78 13.82
N THR A 22 -9.48 -23.32 12.74
CA THR A 22 -9.50 -22.62 11.44
C THR A 22 -10.62 -21.59 11.29
N LEU A 23 -11.73 -21.71 12.04
CA LEU A 23 -12.89 -20.81 11.92
C LEU A 23 -12.72 -19.48 12.70
N GLY A 24 -11.88 -19.45 13.74
CA GLY A 24 -11.68 -18.24 14.56
C GLY A 24 -10.76 -17.19 13.93
N GLN A 25 -9.81 -17.63 13.09
CA GLN A 25 -8.79 -16.76 12.50
C GLN A 25 -9.36 -15.86 11.40
N SER A 26 -10.29 -16.37 10.57
CA SER A 26 -10.93 -15.60 9.49
C SER A 26 -11.81 -14.46 10.03
N ASN A 27 -12.58 -14.72 11.09
CA ASN A 27 -13.45 -13.71 11.72
C ASN A 27 -12.65 -12.58 12.40
N ARG A 28 -11.54 -12.91 13.09
CA ARG A 28 -10.66 -11.89 13.69
C ARG A 28 -10.02 -11.01 12.64
N GLN A 29 -9.50 -11.61 11.56
CA GLN A 29 -8.87 -10.89 10.46
C GLN A 29 -9.86 -9.94 9.76
N TYR A 30 -11.11 -10.38 9.55
CA TYR A 30 -12.16 -9.57 8.94
C TYR A 30 -12.56 -8.36 9.81
N ARG A 31 -12.66 -8.55 11.14
CA ARG A 31 -12.92 -7.46 12.09
C ARG A 31 -11.81 -6.42 12.06
N THR A 32 -10.55 -6.86 12.00
CA THR A 32 -9.39 -5.95 11.88
C THR A 32 -9.40 -5.16 10.58
N ALA A 33 -9.72 -5.79 9.44
CA ALA A 33 -9.80 -5.07 8.17
C ALA A 33 -10.95 -4.05 8.14
N ARG A 34 -12.13 -4.39 8.67
CA ARG A 34 -13.23 -3.42 8.82
C ARG A 34 -12.84 -2.23 9.68
N ASN A 35 -12.07 -2.44 10.74
CA ASN A 35 -11.55 -1.35 11.55
C ASN A 35 -10.63 -0.43 10.73
N TYR A 36 -9.72 -0.97 9.91
CA TYR A 36 -8.88 -0.14 9.03
C TYR A 36 -9.68 0.61 7.97
N VAL A 37 -10.72 0.00 7.40
CA VAL A 37 -11.62 0.68 6.46
C VAL A 37 -12.30 1.87 7.15
N ARG A 38 -12.81 1.68 8.38
CA ARG A 38 -13.39 2.76 9.19
C ARG A 38 -12.37 3.85 9.52
N LEU A 39 -11.16 3.47 9.95
CA LEU A 39 -10.09 4.41 10.27
C LEU A 39 -9.65 5.22 9.04
N LEU A 40 -9.63 4.60 7.86
CA LEU A 40 -9.32 5.33 6.62
C LEU A 40 -10.44 6.30 6.27
N HIS A 41 -11.71 5.87 6.37
CA HIS A 41 -12.88 6.69 6.07
C HIS A 41 -12.96 7.93 6.98
N GLU A 42 -12.65 7.76 8.27
CA GLU A 42 -12.62 8.85 9.26
C GLU A 42 -11.32 9.67 9.22
N GLY A 43 -10.30 9.17 8.54
CA GLY A 43 -8.95 9.74 8.51
C GLY A 43 -8.59 10.40 7.19
N THR A 44 -7.30 10.40 6.88
CA THR A 44 -6.76 11.00 5.64
C THR A 44 -5.83 10.01 4.91
N LEU A 45 -5.95 9.96 3.59
CA LEU A 45 -5.02 9.26 2.72
C LEU A 45 -3.92 10.22 2.23
N LEU A 46 -2.68 9.95 2.62
CA LEU A 46 -1.51 10.67 2.14
C LEU A 46 -0.99 9.96 0.87
N VAL A 47 -1.00 10.64 -0.26
CA VAL A 47 -0.50 10.12 -1.53
C VAL A 47 0.92 10.60 -1.74
N LYS A 48 1.85 9.64 -1.84
CA LYS A 48 3.26 9.92 -2.10
C LYS A 48 3.51 10.09 -3.59
N LEU A 49 4.11 11.21 -3.98
CA LEU A 49 4.56 11.50 -5.34
C LEU A 49 6.07 11.35 -5.44
N HIS A 50 6.55 10.56 -6.40
CA HIS A 50 7.98 10.26 -6.54
C HIS A 50 8.73 11.40 -7.23
N GLN A 51 9.97 11.60 -6.81
CA GLN A 51 10.91 12.48 -7.49
C GLN A 51 12.24 11.75 -7.68
N ARG A 52 12.77 11.74 -8.91
CA ARG A 52 14.04 11.07 -9.23
C ARG A 52 15.24 12.02 -9.09
N THR A 53 15.23 12.89 -8.08
CA THR A 53 16.20 14.00 -7.92
C THR A 53 17.66 13.53 -7.94
N ILE A 54 17.98 12.43 -7.27
CA ILE A 54 19.35 11.87 -7.26
C ILE A 54 19.76 11.40 -8.66
N THR A 55 18.88 10.69 -9.36
CA THR A 55 19.18 10.15 -10.70
C THR A 55 19.28 11.27 -11.73
N THR A 56 18.38 12.26 -11.66
CA THR A 56 18.41 13.42 -12.57
C THR A 56 19.66 14.26 -12.33
N GLN A 57 20.05 14.48 -11.07
CA GLN A 57 21.29 15.17 -10.74
C GLN A 57 22.51 14.42 -11.26
N ARG A 58 22.60 13.10 -11.07
CA ARG A 58 23.69 12.28 -11.62
C ARG A 58 23.80 12.35 -13.14
N LEU A 59 22.67 12.43 -13.84
CA LEU A 59 22.66 12.61 -15.30
C LEU A 59 23.22 13.98 -15.69
N ARG A 60 22.84 15.04 -14.97
CA ARG A 60 23.36 16.39 -15.16
C ARG A 60 24.86 16.47 -14.88
N ASP A 61 25.34 15.85 -13.81
CA ASP A 61 26.77 15.79 -13.46
C ASP A 61 27.60 15.11 -14.57
N ARG A 62 26.99 14.13 -15.27
CA ARG A 62 27.55 13.45 -16.44
C ARG A 62 27.34 14.21 -17.75
N LYS A 63 26.85 15.45 -17.69
CA LYS A 63 26.50 16.31 -18.84
C LYS A 63 25.47 15.69 -19.80
N MET A 64 24.64 14.77 -19.29
CA MET A 64 23.57 14.11 -20.05
C MET A 64 22.23 14.85 -19.89
N TYR A 65 22.23 16.15 -20.17
CA TYR A 65 21.09 17.05 -19.87
C TYR A 65 19.77 16.59 -20.50
N LYS A 66 19.79 16.20 -21.78
CA LYS A 66 18.58 15.71 -22.47
C LYS A 66 17.92 14.54 -21.75
N LYS A 67 18.72 13.56 -21.27
CA LYS A 67 18.19 12.41 -20.53
C LYS A 67 17.65 12.81 -19.16
N ALA A 68 18.28 13.81 -18.52
CA ALA A 68 17.77 14.33 -17.25
C ALA A 68 16.41 15.01 -17.46
N GLU A 69 16.27 15.83 -18.52
CA GLU A 69 15.01 16.50 -18.89
C GLU A 69 13.91 15.49 -19.26
N GLU A 70 14.21 14.48 -20.07
CA GLU A 70 13.27 13.40 -20.42
C GLU A 70 12.78 12.65 -19.18
N LEU A 71 13.69 12.36 -18.23
CA LEU A 71 13.35 11.70 -16.98
C LEU A 71 12.48 12.58 -16.07
N GLU A 72 12.78 13.87 -15.96
CA GLU A 72 11.99 14.83 -15.19
C GLU A 72 10.59 15.03 -15.79
N ALA A 73 10.51 15.16 -17.12
CA ALA A 73 9.23 15.25 -17.82
C ALA A 73 8.38 14.00 -17.62
N THR A 74 8.98 12.81 -17.73
CA THR A 74 8.27 11.55 -17.49
C THR A 74 7.74 11.46 -16.06
N GLN A 75 8.57 11.78 -15.06
CA GLN A 75 8.14 11.76 -13.66
C GLN A 75 7.04 12.81 -13.36
N ALA A 76 7.11 13.98 -13.99
CA ALA A 76 6.09 15.02 -13.86
C ALA A 76 4.74 14.57 -14.45
N LEU A 77 4.76 13.89 -15.60
CA LEU A 77 3.56 13.30 -16.19
C LEU A 77 2.96 12.21 -15.29
N GLU A 78 3.77 11.27 -14.79
CA GLU A 78 3.32 10.23 -13.87
C GLU A 78 2.68 10.82 -12.59
N ASN A 79 3.33 11.82 -11.99
CA ASN A 79 2.81 12.48 -10.78
C ASN A 79 1.50 13.21 -11.05
N ARG A 80 1.35 13.81 -12.23
CA ARG A 80 0.10 14.44 -12.65
C ARG A 80 -1.02 13.42 -12.82
N ASP A 81 -0.75 12.29 -13.49
CA ASP A 81 -1.73 11.23 -13.68
C ASP A 81 -2.19 10.63 -12.33
N ILE A 82 -1.27 10.49 -11.37
CA ILE A 82 -1.60 10.06 -9.99
C ILE A 82 -2.48 11.10 -9.30
N TYR A 83 -2.09 12.38 -9.34
CA TYR A 83 -2.85 13.46 -8.74
C TYR A 83 -4.27 13.54 -9.30
N GLU A 84 -4.41 13.52 -10.62
CA GLU A 84 -5.71 13.55 -11.30
C GLU A 84 -6.55 12.31 -10.98
N ALA A 85 -5.95 11.12 -10.95
CA ALA A 85 -6.66 9.90 -10.60
C ALA A 85 -7.27 9.96 -9.20
N PHE A 86 -6.50 10.39 -8.19
CA PHE A 86 -7.00 10.52 -6.82
C PHE A 86 -8.03 11.64 -6.69
N THR A 87 -7.77 12.83 -7.24
CA THR A 87 -8.69 13.96 -7.11
C THR A 87 -10.00 13.77 -7.88
N THR A 88 -10.01 12.94 -8.94
CA THR A 88 -11.21 12.69 -9.76
C THR A 88 -12.01 11.47 -9.31
N ILE A 89 -11.34 10.40 -8.88
CA ILE A 89 -12.00 9.10 -8.63
C ILE A 89 -12.17 8.80 -7.15
N TYR A 90 -11.18 9.15 -6.32
CA TYR A 90 -11.17 8.76 -4.93
C TYR A 90 -12.06 9.69 -4.11
N THR A 91 -13.06 9.11 -3.43
CA THR A 91 -14.04 9.87 -2.63
C THR A 91 -14.21 9.30 -1.23
N PHE A 92 -13.41 8.30 -0.87
CA PHE A 92 -13.62 7.53 0.35
C PHE A 92 -13.17 8.25 1.63
N SER A 93 -12.19 9.15 1.54
CA SER A 93 -11.75 10.03 2.64
C SER A 93 -11.01 11.26 2.12
N ASP A 94 -10.57 12.15 3.03
CA ASP A 94 -9.72 13.29 2.68
C ASP A 94 -8.39 12.79 2.06
N VAL A 95 -7.90 13.48 1.03
CA VAL A 95 -6.63 13.17 0.35
C VAL A 95 -5.69 14.35 0.44
N LEU A 96 -4.43 14.08 0.79
CA LEU A 96 -3.33 15.05 0.73
C LEU A 96 -2.16 14.45 -0.06
N PHE A 97 -1.41 15.28 -0.76
CA PHE A 97 -0.26 14.87 -1.56
C PHE A 97 1.03 15.38 -0.93
N TYR A 98 2.10 14.60 -0.98
CA TYR A 98 3.43 15.00 -0.55
C TYR A 98 4.50 14.35 -1.44
N TYR A 99 5.69 14.94 -1.48
CA TYR A 99 6.81 14.37 -2.23
C TYR A 99 7.55 13.29 -1.43
N ALA A 100 8.09 12.29 -2.13
CA ALA A 100 8.83 11.19 -1.51
C ALA A 100 10.09 11.65 -0.73
N ASP A 101 10.65 12.83 -1.04
CA ASP A 101 11.76 13.42 -0.28
C ASP A 101 11.37 13.81 1.16
N ASP A 102 10.10 14.14 1.39
CA ASP A 102 9.52 14.43 2.71
C ASP A 102 9.10 13.16 3.48
N GLN A 103 9.37 11.95 2.97
CA GLN A 103 9.03 10.70 3.65
C GLN A 103 9.57 10.64 5.10
N HIS A 104 10.81 11.08 5.31
CA HIS A 104 11.42 11.11 6.64
C HIS A 104 10.62 11.96 7.64
N LYS A 105 10.00 13.05 7.18
CA LYS A 105 9.13 13.90 8.01
C LYS A 105 7.82 13.21 8.30
N VAL A 106 7.23 12.52 7.31
CA VAL A 106 6.02 11.70 7.52
C VAL A 106 6.27 10.62 8.57
N ASP A 107 7.43 9.98 8.55
CA ASP A 107 7.84 8.96 9.52
C ASP A 107 7.98 9.52 10.94
N GLN A 108 8.50 10.75 11.05
CA GLN A 108 8.66 11.48 12.30
C GLN A 108 7.37 12.22 12.73
N ARG A 109 6.29 12.13 11.93
CA ARG A 109 5.02 12.86 12.13
C ARG A 109 5.16 14.38 12.11
N GLU A 110 6.12 14.88 11.35
CA GLU A 110 6.38 16.30 11.12
C GLU A 110 5.64 16.77 9.85
N PHE A 111 4.33 17.05 9.97
CA PHE A 111 3.47 17.35 8.81
C PHE A 111 3.46 18.82 8.36
N THR A 112 4.23 19.69 9.01
CA THR A 112 4.18 21.13 8.72
C THR A 112 4.86 21.45 7.39
N GLY A 113 4.11 22.02 6.44
CA GLY A 113 4.65 22.55 5.19
C GLY A 113 5.15 21.50 4.19
N ILE A 114 4.70 20.24 4.31
CA ILE A 114 5.10 19.16 3.39
C ILE A 114 4.04 18.84 2.32
N PHE A 115 2.80 19.30 2.52
CA PHE A 115 1.70 18.97 1.62
C PHE A 115 1.67 19.90 0.42
N LEU A 116 1.21 19.34 -0.70
CA LEU A 116 1.24 20.00 -2.01
C LEU A 116 -0.12 20.59 -2.39
N ASP A 117 -0.07 21.75 -3.04
CA ASP A 117 -1.20 22.35 -3.75
C ASP A 117 -1.44 21.69 -5.12
N ASN A 118 -2.41 22.22 -5.87
CA ASN A 118 -2.73 21.77 -7.23
C ASN A 118 -1.68 22.14 -8.28
N ASN A 119 -0.67 22.92 -7.92
CA ASN A 119 0.49 23.25 -8.76
C ASN A 119 1.73 22.43 -8.36
N PHE A 120 1.57 21.40 -7.53
CA PHE A 120 2.64 20.57 -6.99
C PHE A 120 3.68 21.38 -6.19
N LYS A 121 3.26 22.48 -5.55
CA LYS A 121 4.09 23.28 -4.66
C LYS A 121 3.70 23.02 -3.22
N ARG A 122 4.69 22.97 -2.33
CA ARG A 122 4.46 22.89 -0.88
C ARG A 122 3.69 24.12 -0.42
N ASP A 123 2.58 23.92 0.28
CA ASP A 123 1.74 24.96 0.84
C ASP A 123 1.56 24.72 2.34
N SER A 124 2.07 25.64 3.16
CA SER A 124 2.01 25.55 4.62
C SER A 124 0.61 25.77 5.20
N SER A 125 -0.34 26.26 4.40
CA SER A 125 -1.74 26.36 4.80
C SER A 125 -2.47 25.02 4.75
N ILE A 126 -1.95 24.06 3.99
CA ILE A 126 -2.49 22.69 3.93
C ILE A 126 -1.98 21.92 5.14
N VAL A 127 -2.91 21.47 5.97
CA VAL A 127 -2.61 20.78 7.23
C VAL A 127 -3.35 19.44 7.32
N LEU A 128 -2.68 18.45 7.90
CA LEU A 128 -3.29 17.18 8.25
C LEU A 128 -4.15 17.37 9.52
N LYS A 129 -5.47 17.24 9.38
CA LYS A 129 -6.42 17.45 10.49
C LYS A 129 -6.26 16.40 11.59
N ASP A 130 -6.07 15.13 11.21
CA ASP A 130 -5.86 14.01 12.12
C ASP A 130 -4.46 13.41 11.92
N THR A 131 -3.54 13.75 12.83
CA THR A 131 -2.15 13.25 12.82
C THR A 131 -2.02 11.82 13.35
N ILE A 132 -3.11 11.23 13.84
CA ILE A 132 -3.17 9.90 14.43
C ILE A 132 -3.69 8.90 13.38
N ASN A 133 -4.75 9.21 12.64
CA ASN A 133 -5.36 8.28 11.69
C ASN A 133 -5.08 8.68 10.24
N PHE A 134 -3.87 8.33 9.77
CA PHE A 134 -3.49 8.51 8.38
C PHE A 134 -2.98 7.21 7.76
N PHE A 135 -3.20 7.11 6.45
CA PHE A 135 -2.68 6.04 5.60
C PHE A 135 -1.78 6.64 4.54
N ILE A 136 -0.84 5.85 4.03
CA ILE A 136 0.03 6.28 2.94
C ILE A 136 -0.25 5.41 1.73
N ALA A 137 -0.60 6.05 0.61
CA ALA A 137 -0.69 5.44 -0.71
C ALA A 137 0.61 5.71 -1.48
N ASP A 138 1.19 4.65 -2.02
CA ASP A 138 2.37 4.68 -2.88
C ASP A 138 2.01 4.02 -4.21
N ILE A 139 2.29 4.68 -5.33
CA ILE A 139 2.11 4.17 -6.70
C ILE A 139 3.44 4.28 -7.44
N GLY A 140 3.85 3.21 -8.12
CA GLY A 140 5.06 3.17 -8.95
C GLY A 140 5.91 1.95 -8.62
N GLU A 141 7.23 2.10 -8.68
CA GLU A 141 8.19 1.05 -8.32
C GLU A 141 8.39 1.02 -6.80
N ILE A 142 7.81 0.01 -6.15
CA ILE A 142 7.69 -0.06 -4.68
C ILE A 142 8.34 -1.36 -4.21
N PHE A 143 9.08 -1.30 -3.11
CA PHE A 143 9.53 -2.51 -2.41
C PHE A 143 8.34 -3.15 -1.69
N PHE A 144 8.04 -4.41 -2.00
CA PHE A 144 6.99 -5.14 -1.30
C PHE A 144 7.62 -6.14 -0.32
N PRO A 145 7.53 -5.89 1.01
CA PRO A 145 8.11 -6.79 2.01
C PRO A 145 7.58 -8.24 1.92
N ALA A 146 6.33 -8.39 1.50
CA ALA A 146 5.70 -9.71 1.33
C ALA A 146 6.32 -10.58 0.23
N PHE A 147 7.10 -9.97 -0.67
CA PHE A 147 7.72 -10.64 -1.82
C PHE A 147 9.24 -10.48 -1.88
N GLY A 148 9.81 -9.58 -1.07
CA GLY A 148 11.26 -9.35 -1.01
C GLY A 148 11.83 -8.70 -2.28
N GLU A 149 10.99 -8.04 -3.08
CA GLU A 149 11.36 -7.47 -4.38
C GLU A 149 10.66 -6.13 -4.63
N HIS A 150 11.29 -5.31 -5.49
CA HIS A 150 10.65 -4.12 -6.06
C HIS A 150 9.74 -4.54 -7.22
N MET A 151 8.52 -4.01 -7.24
CA MET A 151 7.59 -4.21 -8.34
C MET A 151 6.84 -2.93 -8.64
N GLU A 152 6.35 -2.82 -9.86
CA GLU A 152 5.40 -1.79 -10.19
C GLU A 152 4.00 -2.12 -9.61
N GLY A 153 3.42 -1.18 -8.87
CA GLY A 153 2.10 -1.38 -8.30
C GLY A 153 1.65 -0.26 -7.39
N PHE A 154 0.75 -0.63 -6.50
CA PHE A 154 0.14 0.24 -5.51
C PHE A 154 0.16 -0.43 -4.14
N LEU A 155 0.62 0.31 -3.15
CA LEU A 155 0.73 -0.10 -1.76
C LEU A 155 0.04 0.92 -0.87
N VAL A 156 -0.72 0.44 0.11
CA VAL A 156 -1.27 1.25 1.19
C VAL A 156 -0.79 0.73 2.53
N THR A 157 -0.19 1.61 3.32
CA THR A 157 0.24 1.35 4.69
C THR A 157 -0.52 2.22 5.68
N TYR A 158 -0.66 1.73 6.92
CA TYR A 158 -1.22 2.50 8.02
C TYR A 158 -0.05 3.08 8.82
N ARG A 159 0.02 4.40 8.99
CA ARG A 159 1.09 5.08 9.76
C ARG A 159 2.52 4.72 9.35
N ASN A 160 2.74 4.46 8.06
CA ASN A 160 3.99 3.93 7.52
C ASN A 160 4.46 2.59 8.12
N GLU A 161 3.57 1.83 8.75
CA GLU A 161 3.84 0.49 9.26
C GLU A 161 3.50 -0.57 8.20
N TYR A 162 3.19 -1.78 8.65
CA TYR A 162 2.81 -2.87 7.77
C TYR A 162 1.48 -2.59 7.04
N PRO A 163 1.34 -3.06 5.79
CA PRO A 163 0.09 -2.96 5.06
C PRO A 163 -1.03 -3.67 5.85
N PRO A 164 -2.23 -3.08 5.94
CA PRO A 164 -3.37 -3.73 6.56
C PRO A 164 -3.60 -5.14 5.99
N GLY A 165 -4.03 -6.07 6.84
CA GLY A 165 -4.35 -7.42 6.39
C GLY A 165 -5.59 -7.47 5.48
N LYS A 166 -5.69 -8.51 4.66
CA LYS A 166 -6.93 -8.81 3.90
C LYS A 166 -8.16 -8.84 4.84
N PRO A 167 -9.37 -8.48 4.38
CA PRO A 167 -9.73 -8.10 3.01
C PRO A 167 -9.34 -6.67 2.56
N PHE A 168 -8.75 -5.83 3.41
CA PHE A 168 -8.37 -4.45 3.05
C PHE A 168 -7.52 -4.45 1.76
N PRO A 169 -7.79 -3.53 0.81
CA PRO A 169 -7.10 -3.48 -0.48
C PRO A 169 -5.70 -2.85 -0.42
N SER A 170 -4.82 -3.37 0.44
CA SER A 170 -3.51 -2.75 0.73
C SER A 170 -2.50 -2.88 -0.40
N VAL A 171 -2.70 -3.84 -1.31
CA VAL A 171 -1.76 -4.14 -2.39
C VAL A 171 -2.53 -4.38 -3.67
N ILE A 172 -2.19 -3.63 -4.72
CA ILE A 172 -2.65 -3.86 -6.09
C ILE A 172 -1.40 -3.92 -6.98
N ARG A 173 -1.05 -5.12 -7.45
CA ARG A 173 0.07 -5.30 -8.38
C ARG A 173 -0.30 -4.82 -9.78
N LYS A 174 0.62 -4.13 -10.45
CA LYS A 174 0.57 -3.98 -11.91
C LYS A 174 1.12 -5.29 -12.50
N ARG A 175 0.32 -6.00 -13.31
CA ARG A 175 0.79 -7.21 -13.98
C ARG A 175 1.38 -6.81 -15.33
N SER A 176 2.70 -6.88 -15.47
CA SER A 176 3.39 -6.75 -16.75
C SER A 176 3.79 -8.15 -17.25
N GLY A 177 2.83 -8.90 -17.79
CA GLY A 177 3.09 -10.25 -18.30
C GLY A 177 1.96 -10.70 -19.24
N PHE A 178 2.34 -11.03 -20.48
CA PHE A 178 1.48 -11.22 -21.67
C PHE A 178 0.68 -9.96 -22.02
N ALA A 179 1.18 -9.15 -22.97
CA ALA A 179 0.52 -8.16 -23.88
C ALA A 179 -0.86 -7.52 -23.53
N ILE A 180 -1.28 -7.49 -22.27
CA ILE A 180 -2.64 -7.20 -21.86
C ILE A 180 -2.55 -6.11 -20.78
N ILE A 181 -2.63 -4.88 -21.26
CA ILE A 181 -3.07 -3.66 -20.55
C ILE A 181 -2.36 -3.41 -19.23
N GLU A 182 -1.32 -2.58 -19.29
CA GLU A 182 -0.79 -1.89 -18.13
C GLU A 182 -1.91 -1.09 -17.43
N ARG A 183 -2.10 -1.30 -16.13
CA ARG A 183 -3.05 -0.50 -15.36
C ARG A 183 -2.50 0.91 -15.20
N THR A 184 -3.29 1.89 -15.61
CA THR A 184 -3.02 3.31 -15.38
C THR A 184 -3.23 3.66 -13.89
N PRO A 185 -2.71 4.80 -13.40
CA PRO A 185 -3.08 5.32 -12.08
C PRO A 185 -4.60 5.40 -11.88
N PHE A 186 -5.36 5.80 -12.91
CA PHE A 186 -6.82 5.82 -12.89
C PHE A 186 -7.43 4.44 -12.63
N ASP A 187 -6.95 3.38 -13.30
CA ASP A 187 -7.43 2.01 -13.09
C ASP A 187 -7.14 1.50 -11.68
N ILE A 188 -5.95 1.84 -11.16
CA ILE A 188 -5.53 1.47 -9.81
C ILE A 188 -6.43 2.14 -8.77
N VAL A 189 -6.59 3.46 -8.86
CA VAL A 189 -7.41 4.24 -7.92
C VAL A 189 -8.86 3.80 -7.99
N LYS A 190 -9.40 3.56 -9.19
CA LYS A 190 -10.76 3.02 -9.38
C LYS A 190 -10.95 1.65 -8.75
N ALA A 191 -9.97 0.75 -8.88
CA ALA A 191 -10.01 -0.57 -8.28
C ALA A 191 -9.92 -0.50 -6.75
N PHE A 192 -9.09 0.41 -6.22
CA PHE A 192 -8.94 0.65 -4.79
C PHE A 192 -10.24 1.20 -4.18
N GLU A 193 -10.77 2.30 -4.74
CA GLU A 193 -12.03 2.93 -4.35
C GLU A 193 -13.19 1.92 -4.33
N LYS A 194 -13.38 1.18 -5.43
CA LYS A 194 -14.42 0.16 -5.55
C LYS A 194 -14.31 -0.89 -4.45
N LYS A 195 -13.09 -1.32 -4.11
CA LYS A 195 -12.87 -2.34 -3.11
C LYS A 195 -13.06 -1.81 -1.69
N LEU A 196 -12.70 -0.57 -1.39
CA LEU A 196 -13.00 0.07 -0.12
C LEU A 196 -14.51 0.15 0.12
N LYS A 197 -15.27 0.70 -0.84
CA LYS A 197 -16.74 0.77 -0.78
C LYS A 197 -17.39 -0.60 -0.60
N SER A 198 -16.87 -1.64 -1.26
CA SER A 198 -17.39 -3.01 -1.07
C SER A 198 -17.19 -3.60 0.34
N LEU A 199 -16.30 -3.02 1.16
CA LEU A 199 -15.96 -3.50 2.51
C LEU A 199 -16.57 -2.64 3.62
N GLY A 200 -17.02 -1.43 3.31
CA GLY A 200 -17.60 -0.48 4.25
C GLY A 200 -18.37 0.60 3.50
N TYR A 201 -19.69 0.58 3.67
CA TYR A 201 -20.73 1.42 3.06
C TYR A 201 -20.83 1.34 1.53
#